data_AF-A0A6M1SG24-F1
#
_entry.id   AF-A0A6M1SG24-F1
#
_cell.length_a   1.000
_cell.length_b   1.000
_cell.length_c   1.000
_cell.angle_alpha   90.00
_cell.angle_beta   90.00
_cell.angle_gamma   90.00
#
_symmetry.space_group_name_H-M   'P 1'
#
loop_
_entity.id
_entity.type
_entity.pdbx_description
1 polymer ?
#
loop_
_entity_poly.entity_id
_entity_poly.type
_entity_poly.pdbx_seq_one_letter_code
_entity_poly.pdbx_strand_id
1 'polypeptide(L)'
;YAQSLTKKPMKGMLTGPVTILNWSFVRDDQPRSASCKQLALAIRQEVLDLEQAGVRVIQIDEAALREGLPLRKSQWQEYLDWAVESFRITANGVGDETQIHTHMCYSEFNDIIASIADMDADVITIETSRSDMELLDAFDSFKYPNEIGPGVYDIHSPNIPTQE
;
A
#
# COMPACT_ATOMS: atom_id res chain seq x y z
N TYR A 1 -7.58 -11.74 -18.60
CA TYR A 1 -7.50 -13.21 -18.80
C TYR A 1 -7.62 -14.00 -17.49
N ALA A 2 -6.79 -13.77 -16.46
CA ALA A 2 -6.84 -14.55 -15.22
C ALA A 2 -8.26 -14.64 -14.59
N GLN A 3 -8.99 -13.53 -14.53
CA GLN A 3 -10.38 -13.50 -14.05
C GLN A 3 -11.34 -14.39 -14.87
N SER A 4 -11.11 -14.63 -16.17
CA SER A 4 -12.00 -15.48 -16.98
C SER A 4 -11.80 -16.98 -16.74
N LEU A 5 -10.73 -17.37 -16.04
CA LEU A 5 -10.43 -18.77 -15.72
C LEU A 5 -11.02 -19.21 -14.37
N THR A 6 -11.65 -18.30 -13.64
CA THR A 6 -12.19 -18.58 -12.30
C THR A 6 -13.49 -17.84 -12.05
N LYS A 7 -14.30 -18.38 -11.15
CA LYS A 7 -15.50 -17.70 -10.62
C LYS A 7 -15.20 -16.87 -9.37
N LYS A 8 -14.02 -17.04 -8.77
CA LYS A 8 -13.59 -16.24 -7.62
C LYS A 8 -13.15 -14.84 -8.09
N PRO A 9 -13.26 -13.81 -7.24
CA PRO A 9 -12.64 -12.51 -7.51
C PRO A 9 -11.13 -12.67 -7.73
N MET A 10 -10.62 -12.06 -8.80
CA MET A 10 -9.20 -11.97 -9.11
C MET A 10 -8.72 -10.55 -8.81
N LYS A 11 -7.63 -10.41 -8.07
CA LYS A 11 -7.04 -9.10 -7.80
C LYS A 11 -6.22 -8.60 -9.00
N GLY A 12 -6.37 -7.33 -9.34
CA GLY A 12 -5.35 -6.60 -10.10
C GLY A 12 -4.16 -6.30 -9.21
N MET A 13 -2.94 -6.32 -9.76
CA MET A 13 -1.71 -6.11 -8.99
C MET A 13 -0.91 -4.97 -9.61
N LEU A 14 -0.65 -3.92 -8.85
CA LEU A 14 0.13 -2.76 -9.25
C LEU A 14 1.14 -2.43 -8.14
N THR A 15 2.26 -1.83 -8.54
CA THR A 15 3.19 -1.20 -7.61
C THR A 15 2.82 0.27 -7.46
N GLY A 16 2.78 0.76 -6.22
CA GLY A 16 2.44 2.15 -5.91
C GLY A 16 3.51 3.15 -6.36
N PRO A 17 3.12 4.43 -6.52
CA PRO A 17 4.01 5.47 -7.02
C PRO A 17 5.21 5.77 -6.13
N VAL A 18 5.08 5.62 -4.81
CA VAL A 18 6.18 5.90 -3.86
C VAL A 18 7.26 4.83 -3.97
N THR A 19 6.87 3.57 -4.12
CA THR A 19 7.79 2.45 -4.31
C THR A 19 8.54 2.55 -5.63
N ILE A 20 7.84 2.83 -6.73
CA ILE A 20 8.48 3.06 -8.04
C ILE A 20 9.50 4.20 -7.94
N LEU A 21 9.15 5.29 -7.25
CA LEU A 21 10.04 6.43 -7.04
C LEU A 21 11.27 6.07 -6.19
N ASN A 22 11.08 5.38 -5.07
CA ASN A 22 12.16 5.08 -4.11
C ASN A 22 13.14 4.04 -4.64
N TRP A 23 12.69 3.10 -5.48
CA TRP A 23 13.55 2.07 -6.10
C TRP A 23 14.10 2.47 -7.48
N SER A 24 13.98 3.74 -7.85
CA SER A 24 14.53 4.29 -9.08
C SER A 24 15.63 5.32 -8.82
N PHE A 25 16.51 5.52 -9.80
CA PHE A 25 17.34 6.71 -9.88
C PHE A 25 16.49 7.89 -10.38
N VAL A 26 15.92 8.64 -9.44
CA VAL A 26 15.04 9.79 -9.74
C VAL A 26 15.87 10.96 -10.25
N ARG A 27 15.37 11.65 -11.27
CA ARG A 27 15.89 12.94 -11.76
C ARG A 27 16.06 13.97 -10.63
N ASP A 28 17.06 14.82 -10.74
CA ASP A 28 17.50 15.77 -9.70
C ASP A 28 17.17 17.25 -10.02
N ASP A 29 16.43 17.50 -11.10
CA ASP A 29 16.05 18.84 -11.58
C ASP A 29 14.64 19.29 -11.16
N GLN A 30 13.92 18.47 -10.38
CA GLN A 30 12.62 18.82 -9.79
C GLN A 30 12.42 18.11 -8.42
N PRO A 31 11.48 18.58 -7.58
CA PRO A 31 11.16 17.90 -6.33
C PRO A 31 10.70 16.44 -6.56
N ARG A 32 11.09 15.53 -5.66
CA ARG A 32 10.66 14.12 -5.68
C ARG A 32 9.14 13.98 -5.68
N SER A 33 8.43 14.83 -4.94
CA SER A 33 6.96 14.88 -4.89
C SER A 33 6.33 15.15 -6.26
N ALA A 34 6.94 16.01 -7.09
CA ALA A 34 6.47 16.28 -8.44
C ALA A 34 6.60 15.03 -9.34
N SER A 35 7.73 14.32 -9.25
CA SER A 35 7.92 13.05 -9.95
C SER A 35 6.95 11.97 -9.45
N CYS A 36 6.73 11.88 -8.14
CA CYS A 36 5.82 10.90 -7.54
C CYS A 36 4.37 11.14 -8.00
N LYS A 37 3.94 12.40 -8.06
CA LYS A 37 2.62 12.77 -8.56
C LYS A 37 2.43 12.40 -10.04
N GLN A 38 3.47 12.53 -10.86
CA GLN A 38 3.42 12.09 -12.26
C GLN A 38 3.26 10.57 -12.36
N LEU A 39 3.99 9.80 -11.54
CA LEU A 39 3.82 8.35 -11.44
C LEU A 39 2.40 7.98 -10.97
N ALA A 40 1.88 8.66 -9.95
CA ALA A 40 0.54 8.43 -9.43
C ALA A 40 -0.53 8.62 -10.51
N LEU A 41 -0.43 9.68 -11.33
CA LEU A 41 -1.34 9.92 -12.44
C LEU A 41 -1.27 8.81 -13.51
N ALA A 42 -0.07 8.28 -13.78
CA ALA A 42 0.10 7.18 -14.73
C ALA A 42 -0.54 5.88 -14.20
N ILE A 43 -0.29 5.55 -12.93
CA ILE A 43 -0.84 4.32 -12.31
C ILE A 43 -2.35 4.45 -12.13
N ARG A 44 -2.87 5.64 -11.84
CA ARG A 44 -4.32 5.91 -11.81
C ARG A 44 -5.01 5.51 -13.11
N GLN A 45 -4.38 5.77 -14.25
CA GLN A 45 -4.95 5.34 -15.53
C GLN A 45 -5.03 3.81 -15.63
N GLU A 46 -4.00 3.10 -15.19
CA GLU A 46 -4.02 1.63 -15.16
C GLU A 46 -5.07 1.07 -14.18
N VAL A 47 -5.26 1.71 -13.02
CA VAL A 47 -6.33 1.37 -12.07
C VAL A 47 -7.71 1.47 -12.73
N LEU A 48 -7.97 2.56 -13.46
CA LEU A 48 -9.22 2.76 -14.19
C LEU A 48 -9.40 1.76 -15.34
N ASP A 49 -8.32 1.43 -16.04
CA ASP A 49 -8.36 0.45 -17.13
C ASP A 49 -8.66 -0.97 -16.60
N LEU A 50 -8.09 -1.33 -15.44
CA LEU A 50 -8.39 -2.60 -14.74
C LEU A 50 -9.86 -2.66 -14.30
N GLU A 51 -10.37 -1.60 -13.70
CA GLU A 51 -11.77 -1.51 -13.29
C GLU A 51 -12.70 -1.64 -14.51
N GLN A 52 -12.43 -0.88 -15.59
CA GLN A 52 -13.21 -0.96 -16.82
C GLN A 52 -13.18 -2.35 -17.45
N ALA A 53 -12.09 -3.09 -17.30
CA ALA A 53 -11.96 -4.48 -17.73
C ALA A 53 -12.71 -5.49 -16.81
N GLY A 54 -13.35 -5.02 -15.74
CA GLY A 54 -14.17 -5.80 -14.82
C GLY A 54 -13.43 -6.35 -13.59
N VAL A 55 -12.23 -5.84 -13.29
CA VAL A 55 -11.49 -6.17 -12.07
C VAL A 55 -12.12 -5.41 -10.90
N ARG A 56 -12.67 -6.15 -9.93
CA ARG A 56 -13.41 -5.57 -8.78
C ARG A 56 -12.57 -5.40 -7.51
N VAL A 57 -11.35 -5.93 -7.51
CA VAL A 57 -10.40 -5.79 -6.40
C VAL A 57 -9.05 -5.44 -7.00
N ILE A 58 -8.48 -4.30 -6.63
CA ILE A 58 -7.21 -3.82 -7.16
C ILE A 58 -6.26 -3.61 -5.98
N GLN A 59 -5.10 -4.24 -6.03
CA GLN A 59 -4.08 -4.13 -5.02
C GLN A 59 -2.93 -3.26 -5.54
N ILE A 60 -2.57 -2.24 -4.74
CA ILE A 60 -1.53 -1.26 -5.03
C ILE A 60 -0.49 -1.35 -3.90
N ASP A 61 0.66 -1.95 -4.18
CA ASP A 61 1.65 -2.28 -3.15
C ASP A 61 2.63 -1.11 -2.93
N GLU A 62 2.76 -0.66 -1.67
CA GLU A 62 3.71 0.39 -1.27
C GLU A 62 4.80 -0.16 -0.34
N ALA A 63 5.56 -1.12 -0.88
CA ALA A 63 6.64 -1.82 -0.17
C ALA A 63 7.74 -0.88 0.33
N ALA A 64 8.01 0.24 -0.37
CA ALA A 64 9.08 1.18 -0.02
C ALA A 64 8.58 2.49 0.60
N LEU A 65 7.35 2.53 1.15
CA LEU A 65 6.80 3.74 1.77
C LEU A 65 7.67 4.25 2.92
N ARG A 66 8.17 3.35 3.77
CA ARG A 66 8.99 3.73 4.94
C ARG A 66 10.45 3.98 4.57
N GLU A 67 10.97 3.30 3.54
CA GLU A 67 12.35 3.47 3.05
C GLU A 67 12.67 4.90 2.64
N GLY A 68 11.69 5.64 2.11
CA GLY A 68 11.87 7.04 1.71
C GLY A 68 11.82 8.05 2.86
N LEU A 69 11.55 7.63 4.10
CA LEU A 69 11.47 8.56 5.24
C LEU A 69 12.79 9.30 5.44
N PRO A 70 12.76 10.64 5.55
CA PRO A 70 13.96 11.41 5.88
C PRO A 70 14.59 10.97 7.20
N LEU A 71 15.91 11.08 7.34
CA LEU A 71 16.58 10.73 8.59
C LEU A 71 16.10 11.56 9.79
N ARG A 72 15.66 12.81 9.56
CA ARG A 72 15.16 13.70 10.60
C ARG A 72 13.66 13.53 10.76
N LYS A 73 13.21 13.13 11.96
CA LYS A 73 11.77 13.01 12.31
C LYS A 73 10.98 14.30 12.03
N SER A 74 11.60 15.47 12.19
CA SER A 74 10.95 16.76 11.90
C SER A 74 10.60 16.97 10.42
N GLN A 75 11.11 16.14 9.51
CA GLN A 75 10.86 16.18 8.07
C GLN A 75 9.93 15.06 7.61
N TRP A 76 9.48 14.18 8.52
CA TRP A 76 8.65 13.03 8.17
C TRP A 76 7.28 13.45 7.65
N GLN A 77 6.65 14.43 8.29
CA GLN A 77 5.30 14.84 7.90
C GLN A 77 5.26 15.33 6.45
N GLU A 78 6.21 16.18 6.05
CA GLU A 78 6.29 16.65 4.67
C GLU A 78 6.43 15.49 3.67
N TYR A 79 7.23 14.48 3.99
CA TYR A 79 7.35 13.27 3.17
C TYR A 79 6.05 12.48 3.10
N LEU A 80 5.44 12.20 4.26
CA LEU A 80 4.24 11.39 4.37
C LEU A 80 3.05 12.08 3.69
N ASP A 81 2.94 13.40 3.77
CA ASP A 81 1.87 14.17 3.14
C ASP A 81 1.81 13.92 1.63
N TRP A 82 2.92 14.10 0.91
CA TRP A 82 2.92 13.89 -0.55
C TRP A 82 2.92 12.41 -0.94
N ALA A 83 3.48 11.53 -0.10
CA ALA A 83 3.48 10.09 -0.35
C ALA A 83 2.04 9.54 -0.29
N VAL A 84 1.31 9.90 0.76
CA VAL A 84 -0.11 9.55 0.94
C VAL A 84 -0.97 10.21 -0.13
N GLU A 85 -0.76 11.50 -0.45
CA GLU A 85 -1.48 12.14 -1.57
C GLU A 85 -1.28 11.38 -2.88
N SER A 86 -0.05 10.95 -3.18
CA SER A 86 0.27 10.22 -4.40
C SER A 86 -0.41 8.86 -4.45
N PHE A 87 -0.45 8.13 -3.34
CA PHE A 87 -1.24 6.90 -3.25
C PHE A 87 -2.73 7.16 -3.49
N ARG A 88 -3.31 8.17 -2.84
CA ARG A 88 -4.74 8.51 -3.02
C ARG A 88 -5.07 8.92 -4.44
N ILE A 89 -4.20 9.67 -5.11
CA ILE A 89 -4.37 10.01 -6.54
C ILE A 89 -4.47 8.73 -7.38
N THR A 90 -3.68 7.71 -7.05
CA THR A 90 -3.69 6.42 -7.73
C THR A 90 -5.05 5.72 -7.58
N ALA A 91 -5.66 5.78 -6.40
CA ALA A 91 -6.85 5.01 -6.04
C ALA A 91 -8.19 5.75 -6.24
N ASN A 92 -8.22 7.09 -6.22
CA ASN A 92 -9.47 7.89 -6.10
C ASN A 92 -10.40 7.92 -7.33
N GLY A 93 -10.10 7.14 -8.37
CA GLY A 93 -10.85 7.17 -9.63
C GLY A 93 -11.94 6.10 -9.74
N VAL A 94 -11.88 5.07 -8.90
CA VAL A 94 -12.73 3.88 -8.99
C VAL A 94 -14.14 4.13 -8.42
N GLY A 95 -15.10 3.30 -8.80
CA GLY A 95 -16.43 3.27 -8.18
C GLY A 95 -16.40 2.69 -6.76
N ASP A 96 -17.41 3.04 -5.96
CA ASP A 96 -17.53 2.62 -4.55
C ASP A 96 -17.59 1.08 -4.39
N GLU A 97 -17.98 0.35 -5.44
CA GLU A 97 -18.00 -1.11 -5.45
C GLU A 97 -16.64 -1.78 -5.70
N THR A 98 -15.64 -1.03 -6.16
CA THR A 98 -14.29 -1.53 -6.44
C THR A 98 -13.43 -1.42 -5.20
N GLN A 99 -12.95 -2.56 -4.70
CA GLN A 99 -12.17 -2.60 -3.47
C GLN A 99 -10.68 -2.36 -3.73
N ILE A 100 -10.11 -1.38 -3.06
CA ILE A 100 -8.69 -1.04 -3.09
C ILE A 100 -7.97 -1.71 -1.91
N HIS A 101 -6.99 -2.52 -2.27
CA HIS A 101 -6.07 -3.16 -1.32
C HIS A 101 -4.72 -2.46 -1.37
N THR A 102 -4.04 -2.39 -0.23
CA THR A 102 -2.62 -2.03 -0.19
C THR A 102 -1.83 -3.04 0.61
N HIS A 103 -0.60 -3.30 0.19
CA HIS A 103 0.35 -4.11 0.95
C HIS A 103 1.56 -3.27 1.34
N MET A 104 2.06 -3.48 2.55
CA MET A 104 3.28 -2.87 3.04
C MET A 104 4.16 -3.92 3.74
N CYS A 105 5.41 -4.02 3.31
CA CYS A 105 6.38 -5.03 3.75
C CYS A 105 7.08 -4.64 5.08
N TYR A 106 6.37 -4.04 6.03
CA TYR A 106 6.95 -3.63 7.31
C TYR A 106 6.22 -4.23 8.50
N SER A 107 6.97 -4.41 9.59
CA SER A 107 6.48 -4.95 10.85
C SER A 107 6.41 -3.91 11.98
N GLU A 108 6.63 -2.64 11.69
CA GLU A 108 6.41 -1.56 12.66
C GLU A 108 5.78 -0.36 11.98
N PHE A 109 4.61 0.05 12.46
CA PHE A 109 3.84 1.17 11.90
C PHE A 109 3.47 2.23 12.95
N ASN A 110 3.84 2.03 14.21
CA ASN A 110 3.40 2.87 15.33
C ASN A 110 3.66 4.37 15.08
N ASP A 111 4.82 4.70 14.52
CA ASP A 111 5.21 6.10 14.26
C ASP A 111 4.52 6.72 13.02
N ILE A 112 3.83 5.93 12.17
CA ILE A 112 3.22 6.39 10.90
C ILE A 112 1.77 5.91 10.69
N ILE A 113 1.13 5.33 11.71
CA ILE A 113 -0.20 4.72 11.61
C ILE A 113 -1.28 5.70 11.13
N ALA A 114 -1.19 6.96 11.54
CA ALA A 114 -2.09 8.01 11.08
C ALA A 114 -1.98 8.24 9.57
N SER A 115 -0.75 8.28 9.03
CA SER A 115 -0.53 8.42 7.60
C SER A 115 -1.02 7.20 6.81
N ILE A 116 -0.93 6.00 7.40
CA ILE A 116 -1.49 4.78 6.79
C ILE A 116 -3.02 4.86 6.73
N ALA A 117 -3.67 5.33 7.80
CA ALA A 117 -5.11 5.54 7.79
C ALA A 117 -5.52 6.61 6.77
N ASP A 118 -4.73 7.67 6.63
CA ASP A 118 -4.97 8.72 5.63
C ASP A 118 -4.82 8.24 4.18
N MET A 119 -4.18 7.07 3.93
CA MET A 119 -4.17 6.44 2.60
C MET A 119 -5.55 5.97 2.17
N ASP A 120 -6.46 5.72 3.11
CA ASP A 120 -7.87 5.42 2.84
C ASP A 120 -8.06 4.19 1.94
N ALA A 121 -7.24 3.16 2.14
CA ALA A 121 -7.42 1.87 1.48
C ALA A 121 -8.51 1.07 2.21
N ASP A 122 -9.36 0.36 1.46
CA ASP A 122 -10.41 -0.48 2.03
C ASP A 122 -9.82 -1.62 2.86
N VAL A 123 -8.74 -2.23 2.37
CA VAL A 123 -8.03 -3.31 3.04
C VAL A 123 -6.53 -3.05 3.00
N ILE A 124 -5.89 -3.07 4.17
CA ILE A 124 -4.43 -3.09 4.26
C ILE A 124 -3.95 -4.47 4.69
N THR A 125 -2.91 -4.97 4.01
CA THR A 125 -2.22 -6.21 4.41
C THR A 125 -0.81 -5.91 4.89
N ILE A 126 -0.45 -6.42 6.06
CA ILE A 126 0.81 -6.11 6.75
C ILE A 126 1.53 -7.37 7.20
N GLU A 127 2.85 -7.26 7.36
CA GLU A 127 3.67 -8.37 7.85
C GLU A 127 3.68 -8.44 9.38
N THR A 128 3.03 -9.47 9.95
CA THR A 128 2.92 -9.65 11.41
C THR A 128 3.49 -10.97 11.93
N SER A 129 3.83 -11.92 11.05
CA SER A 129 4.19 -13.29 11.44
C SER A 129 5.48 -13.40 12.26
N ARG A 130 6.29 -12.33 12.29
CA ARG A 130 7.55 -12.25 13.04
C ARG A 130 7.49 -11.32 14.26
N SER A 131 6.39 -10.59 14.43
CA SER A 131 6.27 -9.52 15.44
C SER A 131 5.24 -9.86 16.53
N ASP A 132 4.91 -11.14 16.70
CA ASP A 132 4.01 -11.66 17.74
C ASP A 132 2.67 -10.90 17.88
N MET A 133 2.13 -10.42 16.75
CA MET A 133 0.92 -9.60 16.68
C MET A 133 0.94 -8.25 17.45
N GLU A 134 2.09 -7.81 18.00
CA GLU A 134 2.21 -6.52 18.74
C GLU A 134 1.76 -5.31 17.89
N LEU A 135 1.90 -5.43 16.57
CA LEU A 135 1.41 -4.45 15.60
C LEU A 135 -0.10 -4.19 15.69
N LEU A 136 -0.90 -5.18 16.04
CA LEU A 136 -2.36 -5.04 16.10
C LEU A 136 -2.78 -4.08 17.21
N ASP A 137 -2.00 -3.96 18.28
CA ASP A 137 -2.28 -3.03 19.38
C ASP A 137 -2.27 -1.57 18.92
N ALA A 138 -1.45 -1.24 17.91
CA ALA A 138 -1.41 0.09 17.33
C ALA A 138 -2.67 0.40 16.53
N PHE A 139 -3.19 -0.56 15.77
CA PHE A 139 -4.44 -0.41 15.02
C PHE A 139 -5.65 -0.33 15.96
N ASP A 140 -5.67 -1.11 17.04
CA ASP A 140 -6.73 -1.06 18.05
C ASP A 140 -6.71 0.26 18.82
N SER A 141 -5.53 0.68 19.29
CA SER A 141 -5.35 1.97 19.99
C SER A 141 -5.72 3.17 19.12
N PHE A 142 -5.37 3.13 17.84
CA PHE A 142 -5.70 4.18 16.87
C PHE A 142 -7.16 4.14 16.41
N LYS A 143 -7.87 3.01 16.61
CA LYS A 143 -9.21 2.72 16.07
C LYS A 143 -9.24 2.85 14.55
N TYR A 144 -8.37 2.09 13.90
CA TYR A 144 -8.29 2.08 12.45
C TYR A 144 -9.66 1.78 11.82
N PRO A 145 -10.12 2.58 10.84
CA PRO A 145 -11.51 2.53 10.39
C PRO A 145 -11.80 1.41 9.38
N ASN A 146 -10.77 0.92 8.69
CA ASN A 146 -10.92 0.03 7.53
C ASN A 146 -10.43 -1.40 7.83
N GLU A 147 -10.53 -2.33 6.86
CA GLU A 147 -10.16 -3.73 7.08
C GLU A 147 -8.63 -3.92 7.11
N ILE A 148 -8.18 -4.93 7.86
CA ILE A 148 -6.76 -5.28 8.02
C ILE A 148 -6.58 -6.78 7.83
N GLY A 149 -5.56 -7.17 7.06
CA GLY A 149 -5.09 -8.54 6.88
C GLY A 149 -3.69 -8.73 7.46
N PRO A 150 -3.55 -9.11 8.74
CA PRO A 150 -2.25 -9.44 9.33
C PRO A 150 -1.70 -10.75 8.74
N GLY A 151 -0.43 -10.73 8.31
CA GLY A 151 0.27 -11.90 7.79
C GLY A 151 0.50 -12.98 8.86
N VAL A 152 0.01 -14.19 8.61
CA VAL A 152 0.10 -15.34 9.55
C VAL A 152 1.15 -16.38 9.14
N TYR A 153 1.80 -16.19 8.00
CA TYR A 153 2.83 -17.11 7.49
C TYR A 153 4.06 -16.34 7.01
N ASP A 154 5.22 -16.67 7.58
CA ASP A 154 6.52 -16.12 7.19
C ASP A 154 7.03 -16.74 5.89
N ILE A 155 6.81 -16.02 4.78
CA ILE A 155 7.27 -16.43 3.44
C ILE A 155 8.80 -16.42 3.26
N HIS A 156 9.54 -15.84 4.21
CA HIS A 156 11.00 -15.85 4.19
C HIS A 156 11.60 -17.08 4.88
N SER A 157 10.76 -17.96 5.42
CA SER A 157 11.17 -19.22 6.01
C SER A 157 10.81 -20.39 5.09
N PRO A 158 11.70 -21.39 4.90
CA PRO A 158 11.34 -22.62 4.20
C PRO A 158 10.43 -23.55 5.02
N ASN A 159 10.21 -23.24 6.31
CA ASN A 159 9.41 -24.07 7.20
C ASN A 159 7.92 -23.95 6.87
N ILE A 160 7.19 -25.05 7.06
CA ILE A 160 5.73 -25.08 6.94
C ILE A 160 5.15 -24.89 8.36
N PRO A 161 4.35 -23.84 8.62
CA PRO A 161 3.71 -23.66 9.91
C PRO A 161 2.69 -24.77 10.17
N THR A 162 2.42 -25.02 11.44
CA THR A 162 1.32 -25.89 11.86
C THR A 162 -0.03 -25.20 11.67
N GLN A 163 -1.11 -25.97 11.78
CA GLN A 163 -2.46 -25.41 11.77
C GLN A 163 -2.79 -24.66 13.06
N GLU A 164 -2.27 -25.16 14.20
CA GLU A 164 -2.24 -24.48 15.50
C GLU A 164 -1.16 -23.41 15.50
#